data_AF-A0ABD2MJ76-F1
#
_entry.id   AF-A0ABD2MJ76-F1
#
_cell.length_a   1.000
_cell.length_b   1.000
_cell.length_c   1.000
_cell.angle_alpha   90.00
_cell.angle_beta   90.00
_cell.angle_gamma   90.00
#
_symmetry.space_group_name_H-M   'P 1'
#
loop_
_entity.id
_entity.type
_entity.pdbx_description
1 polymer ?
#
loop_
_entity_poly.entity_id
_entity_poly.type
_entity_poly.pdbx_seq_one_letter_code
_entity_poly.pdbx_strand_id
1 'polypeptide(L)'
;MSVDVIHSKLPNSGASISRASFRLNNVSYGINATCKPPPISEKIFIQDLQTYFEINTINDIEVFMGDISIDILDNANNDVNDYLSALVYFGFLPYIKRLTRLDSGTCLDHIFVEQKLRAMKMKLKSYVPDTHLTDHAPVLLNINFEDFLNASGDV
;
A
#
# COMPACT_ATOMS: atom_id res chain seq x y z
N MET A 1 -22.60 2.27 -4.95
CA MET A 1 -21.19 1.98 -5.22
C MET A 1 -21.04 0.47 -5.33
N SER A 2 -20.66 -0.05 -6.49
CA SER A 2 -20.28 -1.46 -6.63
C SER A 2 -18.81 -1.62 -6.26
N VAL A 3 -18.47 -2.70 -5.58
CA VAL A 3 -17.10 -3.07 -5.26
C VAL A 3 -16.85 -4.43 -5.90
N ASP A 4 -15.81 -4.51 -6.71
CA ASP A 4 -15.30 -5.76 -7.25
C ASP A 4 -14.15 -6.25 -6.38
N VAL A 5 -14.14 -7.54 -6.03
CA VAL A 5 -13.12 -8.12 -5.16
C VAL A 5 -12.54 -9.38 -5.79
N ILE A 6 -11.22 -9.39 -5.98
CA ILE A 6 -10.48 -10.50 -6.56
C ILE A 6 -9.47 -11.00 -5.52
N HIS A 7 -9.40 -12.31 -5.35
CA HIS A 7 -8.40 -12.97 -4.52
C HIS A 7 -7.48 -13.81 -5.41
N SER A 8 -6.18 -13.68 -5.21
CA SER A 8 -5.20 -14.48 -5.94
C SER A 8 -4.00 -14.84 -5.07
N LYS A 9 -3.23 -15.78 -5.60
CA LYS A 9 -1.92 -16.17 -5.07
C LYS A 9 -0.87 -15.71 -6.06
N LEU A 10 0.18 -15.08 -5.53
CA LEU A 10 1.35 -14.76 -6.32
C LEU A 10 2.07 -16.06 -6.71
N PRO A 11 2.35 -16.28 -8.01
CA PRO A 11 2.57 -17.60 -8.57
C PRO A 11 3.85 -18.28 -8.08
N ASN A 12 4.93 -17.53 -7.83
CA ASN A 12 6.22 -18.09 -7.43
C ASN A 12 6.45 -18.04 -5.92
N SER A 13 5.99 -16.98 -5.28
CA SER A 13 6.13 -16.73 -3.85
C SER A 13 5.05 -17.41 -3.01
N GLY A 14 3.87 -17.67 -3.58
CA GLY A 14 2.71 -18.19 -2.86
C GLY A 14 2.07 -17.19 -1.88
N ALA A 15 2.52 -15.93 -1.90
CA ALA A 15 1.92 -14.86 -1.09
C ALA A 15 0.47 -14.62 -1.52
N SER A 16 -0.39 -14.30 -0.56
CA SER A 16 -1.80 -13.99 -0.84
C SER A 16 -1.93 -12.51 -1.17
N ILE A 17 -2.70 -12.18 -2.21
CA ILE A 17 -3.10 -10.80 -2.51
C ILE A 17 -4.60 -10.74 -2.79
N SER A 18 -5.26 -9.77 -2.19
CA SER A 18 -6.67 -9.47 -2.40
C SER A 18 -6.81 -8.06 -2.89
N ARG A 19 -7.57 -7.87 -3.96
CA ARG A 19 -7.78 -6.56 -4.57
C ARG A 19 -9.25 -6.20 -4.49
N ALA A 20 -9.56 -5.08 -3.85
CA ALA A 20 -10.86 -4.45 -3.94
C ALA A 20 -10.79 -3.25 -4.90
N SER A 21 -11.67 -3.21 -5.88
CA SER A 21 -11.76 -2.12 -6.86
C SER A 21 -13.12 -1.47 -6.83
N PHE A 22 -13.17 -0.13 -6.82
CA PHE A 22 -14.41 0.63 -6.81
C PHE A 22 -14.23 2.02 -7.40
N ARG A 23 -15.35 2.72 -7.63
CA ARG A 23 -15.34 4.10 -8.14
C ARG A 23 -16.14 5.01 -7.21
N LEU A 24 -15.57 6.16 -6.88
CA LEU A 24 -16.19 7.21 -6.08
C LEU A 24 -15.89 8.58 -6.72
N ASN A 25 -16.91 9.41 -6.94
CA ASN A 25 -16.77 10.75 -7.53
C ASN A 25 -15.94 10.79 -8.82
N ASN A 26 -16.23 9.85 -9.74
CA ASN A 26 -15.50 9.63 -11.00
C ASN A 26 -14.03 9.19 -10.88
N VAL A 27 -13.48 9.06 -9.68
CA VAL A 27 -12.14 8.51 -9.42
C VAL A 27 -12.24 7.02 -9.16
N SER A 28 -11.37 6.24 -9.79
CA SER A 28 -11.24 4.80 -9.58
C SER A 28 -10.19 4.49 -8.51
N TYR A 29 -10.49 3.50 -7.66
CA TYR A 29 -9.66 3.08 -6.53
C TYR A 29 -9.38 1.60 -6.61
N GLY A 30 -8.12 1.21 -6.41
CA GLY A 30 -7.71 -0.16 -6.14
C GLY A 30 -7.08 -0.26 -4.76
N ILE A 31 -7.51 -1.22 -3.95
CA ILE A 31 -6.90 -1.54 -2.66
C ILE A 31 -6.35 -2.95 -2.76
N ASN A 32 -5.03 -3.08 -2.73
CA ASN A 32 -4.28 -4.32 -2.83
C ASN A 32 -3.78 -4.69 -1.43
N ALA A 33 -4.45 -5.65 -0.78
CA ALA A 33 -4.10 -6.17 0.53
C ALA A 33 -3.32 -7.48 0.39
N THR A 34 -2.08 -7.50 0.86
CA THR A 34 -1.16 -8.64 0.71
C THR A 34 -0.72 -9.18 2.06
N CYS A 35 -0.58 -10.49 2.14
CA CYS A 35 0.10 -11.16 3.24
C CYS A 35 1.24 -12.01 2.66
N LYS A 36 2.49 -11.65 3.00
CA LYS A 36 3.69 -12.46 2.73
C LYS A 36 4.06 -13.19 4.02
N PRO A 37 3.67 -14.46 4.20
CA PRO A 37 4.15 -15.23 5.34
C PRO A 37 5.66 -15.51 5.20
N PRO A 38 6.45 -15.46 6.29
CA PRO A 38 7.79 -16.05 6.29
C PRO A 38 7.70 -17.57 6.08
N PRO A 39 8.71 -18.24 5.48
CA PRO A 39 10.05 -17.76 5.13
C PRO A 39 10.22 -17.42 3.63
N ILE A 40 9.19 -16.87 2.97
CA ILE A 40 9.24 -16.54 1.54
C ILE A 40 10.42 -15.59 1.25
N SER A 41 11.24 -15.93 0.25
CA SER A 41 12.34 -15.08 -0.21
C SER A 41 11.83 -13.72 -0.72
N GLU A 42 12.44 -12.66 -0.23
CA GLU A 42 12.18 -11.27 -0.60
C GLU A 42 12.29 -11.10 -2.11
N LYS A 43 13.34 -11.64 -2.73
CA LYS A 43 13.56 -11.55 -4.17
C LYS A 43 12.43 -12.17 -5.00
N ILE A 44 11.99 -13.37 -4.65
CA ILE A 44 10.90 -14.06 -5.38
C ILE A 44 9.59 -13.28 -5.20
N PHE A 45 9.32 -12.80 -3.98
CA PHE A 45 8.16 -11.98 -3.70
C PHE A 45 8.17 -10.66 -4.48
N ILE A 46 9.31 -9.96 -4.51
CA ILE A 46 9.45 -8.71 -5.26
C ILE A 46 9.17 -8.96 -6.75
N GLN A 47 9.74 -10.01 -7.35
CA GLN A 47 9.50 -10.34 -8.76
C GLN A 47 8.01 -10.56 -9.05
N ASP A 48 7.32 -11.37 -8.23
CA ASP A 48 5.88 -11.59 -8.39
C ASP A 48 5.08 -10.29 -8.23
N LEU A 49 5.48 -9.45 -7.28
CA LEU A 49 4.81 -8.18 -6.99
C LEU A 49 4.95 -7.21 -8.18
N GLN A 50 6.13 -7.15 -8.80
CA GLN A 50 6.37 -6.35 -10.00
C GLN A 50 5.48 -6.83 -11.16
N THR A 51 5.48 -8.13 -11.46
CA THR A 51 4.60 -8.71 -12.49
C THR A 51 3.12 -8.47 -12.19
N TYR A 52 2.72 -8.57 -10.91
CA TYR A 52 1.35 -8.28 -10.51
C TYR A 52 0.98 -6.83 -10.79
N PHE A 53 1.83 -5.87 -10.44
CA PHE A 53 1.53 -4.45 -10.62
C PHE A 53 1.48 -4.03 -12.09
N GLU A 54 2.36 -4.56 -12.95
CA GLU A 54 2.32 -4.31 -14.40
C GLU A 54 0.94 -4.57 -15.02
N ILE A 55 0.20 -5.53 -14.48
CA ILE A 55 -1.09 -5.97 -15.01
C ILE A 55 -2.26 -5.31 -14.28
N ASN A 56 -2.14 -5.09 -12.96
CA ASN A 56 -3.30 -4.79 -12.10
C ASN A 56 -3.40 -3.33 -11.63
N THR A 57 -2.36 -2.49 -11.74
CA THR A 57 -2.40 -1.08 -11.26
C THR A 57 -2.98 -0.12 -12.30
N ILE A 58 -4.27 -0.29 -12.57
CA ILE A 58 -4.97 0.45 -13.64
C ILE A 58 -5.79 1.63 -13.13
N ASN A 59 -6.09 1.71 -11.82
CA ASN A 59 -6.96 2.75 -11.28
C ASN A 59 -6.24 4.09 -11.14
N ASP A 60 -7.00 5.16 -10.93
CA ASP A 60 -6.46 6.50 -10.70
C ASP A 60 -5.65 6.57 -9.39
N ILE A 61 -6.06 5.76 -8.42
CA ILE A 61 -5.45 5.65 -7.10
C ILE A 61 -5.32 4.17 -6.74
N GLU A 62 -4.11 3.78 -6.37
CA GLU A 62 -3.81 2.44 -5.90
C GLU A 62 -3.25 2.52 -4.49
N VAL A 63 -3.85 1.76 -3.58
CA VAL A 63 -3.31 1.52 -2.24
C VAL A 63 -2.74 0.11 -2.25
N PHE A 64 -1.51 -0.04 -1.77
CA PHE A 64 -0.90 -1.32 -1.50
C PHE A 64 -0.59 -1.42 -0.01
N MET A 65 -1.09 -2.47 0.64
CA MET A 65 -0.96 -2.61 2.09
C MET A 65 -0.92 -4.05 2.57
N GLY A 66 -0.46 -4.25 3.80
CA GLY A 66 -0.58 -5.51 4.53
C GLY A 66 0.69 -5.91 5.28
N ASP A 67 0.67 -7.10 5.86
CA ASP A 67 1.82 -7.70 6.55
C ASP A 67 2.75 -8.34 5.51
N ILE A 68 3.88 -7.69 5.28
CA ILE A 68 4.85 -8.11 4.27
C ILE A 68 6.01 -8.86 4.92
N SER A 69 6.13 -8.83 6.25
CA SER A 69 7.26 -9.45 6.95
C SER A 69 8.64 -9.04 6.36
N ILE A 70 8.76 -7.77 5.95
CA ILE A 70 10.01 -7.11 5.51
C ILE A 70 10.14 -5.86 6.36
N ASP A 71 11.24 -5.70 7.11
CA ASP A 71 11.41 -4.51 7.97
C ASP A 71 11.93 -3.32 7.18
N ILE A 72 11.04 -2.39 6.82
CA ILE A 72 11.42 -1.19 6.03
C ILE A 72 12.24 -0.17 6.81
N LEU A 73 12.50 -0.38 8.10
CA LEU A 73 13.42 0.45 8.88
C LEU A 73 14.88 -0.01 8.77
N ASP A 74 15.12 -1.23 8.28
CA ASP A 74 16.46 -1.79 8.05
C ASP A 74 17.07 -1.30 6.74
N ASN A 75 17.44 -0.02 6.70
CA ASN A 75 17.98 0.64 5.51
C ASN A 75 19.34 0.07 5.04
N ALA A 76 20.03 -0.72 5.88
CA ALA A 76 21.30 -1.36 5.53
C ALA A 76 21.11 -2.65 4.71
N ASN A 77 19.89 -3.19 4.67
CA ASN A 77 19.57 -4.41 3.98
C ASN A 77 19.24 -4.15 2.50
N ASN A 78 19.98 -4.81 1.61
CA ASN A 78 19.79 -4.66 0.16
C ASN A 78 18.42 -5.16 -0.31
N ASP A 79 17.89 -6.24 0.27
CA ASP A 79 16.59 -6.78 -0.12
C ASP A 79 15.45 -5.81 0.25
N VAL A 80 15.59 -5.08 1.36
CA VAL A 80 14.67 -4.01 1.76
C VAL A 80 14.74 -2.86 0.75
N ASN A 81 15.95 -2.46 0.34
CA ASN A 81 16.13 -1.40 -0.65
C ASN A 81 15.61 -1.79 -2.03
N ASP A 82 15.76 -3.05 -2.44
CA ASP A 82 15.22 -3.59 -3.70
C ASP A 82 13.68 -3.58 -3.67
N TYR A 83 13.08 -3.98 -2.55
CA TYR A 83 11.63 -3.90 -2.33
C TYR A 83 11.10 -2.47 -2.44
N LEU A 84 11.74 -1.52 -1.74
CA LEU A 84 11.35 -0.11 -1.78
C LEU A 84 11.54 0.49 -3.18
N SER A 85 12.63 0.14 -3.86
CA SER A 85 12.92 0.60 -5.23
C SER A 85 11.89 0.06 -6.22
N ALA A 86 11.50 -1.22 -6.10
CA ALA A 86 10.46 -1.80 -6.92
C ALA A 86 9.11 -1.08 -6.73
N LEU A 87 8.73 -0.74 -5.50
CA LEU A 87 7.50 0.02 -5.25
C LEU A 87 7.55 1.43 -5.84
N VAL A 88 8.67 2.15 -5.64
CA VAL A 88 8.84 3.49 -6.21
C VAL A 88 8.81 3.47 -7.74
N TYR A 89 9.35 2.42 -8.37
CA TYR A 89 9.27 2.25 -9.83
C TYR A 89 7.82 2.23 -10.34
N PHE A 90 6.88 1.65 -9.59
CA PHE A 90 5.44 1.66 -9.90
C PHE A 90 4.71 2.89 -9.32
N GLY A 91 5.42 3.90 -8.84
CA GLY A 91 4.83 5.14 -8.32
C GLY A 91 4.26 5.03 -6.90
N PHE A 92 4.45 3.91 -6.22
CA PHE A 92 4.01 3.71 -4.84
C PHE A 92 4.95 4.41 -3.86
N LEU A 93 4.41 5.35 -3.08
CA LEU A 93 5.14 6.03 -2.02
C LEU A 93 4.74 5.48 -0.64
N PRO A 94 5.69 5.27 0.28
CA PRO A 94 5.40 4.79 1.63
C PRO A 94 4.67 5.85 2.45
N TYR A 95 3.56 5.48 3.06
CA TYR A 95 2.81 6.32 4.00
C TYR A 95 3.03 5.90 5.46
N ILE A 96 3.62 4.74 5.73
CA ILE A 96 4.04 4.32 7.07
C ILE A 96 5.54 4.05 7.07
N LYS A 97 6.24 4.58 8.08
CA LYS A 97 7.67 4.40 8.35
C LYS A 97 7.92 4.44 9.86
N ARG A 98 7.14 3.68 10.62
CA ARG A 98 7.16 3.64 12.09
C ARG A 98 6.94 2.21 12.55
N LEU A 99 7.31 1.92 13.78
CA LEU A 99 7.14 0.59 14.38
C LEU A 99 5.70 0.11 14.22
N THR A 100 5.53 -1.08 13.64
CA THR A 100 4.23 -1.77 13.59
C THR A 100 4.26 -3.05 14.39
N ARG A 101 5.44 -3.56 14.75
CA ARG A 101 5.60 -4.62 15.73
C ARG A 101 6.41 -4.08 16.90
N LEU A 102 5.72 -3.72 17.98
CA LEU A 102 6.30 -2.95 19.09
C LEU A 102 7.38 -3.75 19.84
N ASP A 103 7.15 -5.05 20.05
CA ASP A 103 8.06 -5.91 20.81
C ASP A 103 9.41 -6.13 20.12
N SER A 104 9.42 -6.23 18.78
CA SER A 104 10.64 -6.42 17.99
C SER A 104 11.25 -5.12 17.48
N GLY A 105 10.55 -3.99 17.61
CA GLY A 105 11.03 -2.72 17.09
C GLY A 105 11.12 -2.68 15.56
N THR A 106 10.25 -3.40 14.86
CA THR A 106 10.25 -3.50 13.39
C THR A 106 9.00 -2.89 12.75
N CYS A 107 9.08 -2.52 11.48
CA CYS A 107 7.95 -2.08 10.67
C CYS A 107 7.68 -3.12 9.58
N LEU A 108 6.71 -4.01 9.82
CA LEU A 108 6.37 -5.14 8.94
C LEU A 108 5.05 -4.94 8.19
N ASP A 109 4.20 -4.04 8.69
CA ASP A 109 2.89 -3.72 8.12
C ASP A 109 3.00 -2.44 7.31
N HIS A 110 2.71 -2.55 6.04
CA HIS A 110 2.99 -1.48 5.09
C HIS A 110 1.71 -0.83 4.59
N ILE A 111 1.82 0.46 4.29
CA ILE A 111 0.85 1.18 3.46
C ILE A 111 1.64 2.03 2.48
N PHE A 112 1.39 1.79 1.20
CA PHE A 112 1.89 2.56 0.08
C PHE A 112 0.72 3.07 -0.76
N VAL A 113 0.88 4.24 -1.35
CA VAL A 113 -0.14 4.83 -2.24
C VAL A 113 0.52 5.35 -3.51
N GLU A 114 -0.07 4.98 -4.65
CA GLU A 114 0.15 5.58 -5.96
C GLU A 114 -1.05 6.48 -6.29
N GLN A 115 -0.77 7.68 -6.81
CA GLN A 115 -1.77 8.61 -7.28
C GLN A 115 -1.38 9.12 -8.68
N LYS A 116 -2.20 8.84 -9.68
CA LYS A 116 -1.97 9.31 -11.05
C LYS A 116 -2.30 10.80 -11.16
N LEU A 117 -1.56 11.52 -12.01
CA LEU A 117 -1.63 12.99 -12.18
C LEU A 117 -3.03 13.54 -12.50
N ARG A 118 -3.95 12.71 -13.00
CA ARG A 118 -5.32 13.09 -13.34
C ARG A 118 -6.29 12.99 -12.16
N ALA A 119 -5.88 12.40 -11.04
CA ALA A 119 -6.70 12.27 -9.85
C ALA A 119 -6.87 13.62 -9.14
N MET A 120 -8.03 13.83 -8.49
CA MET A 120 -8.25 14.99 -7.62
C MET A 120 -7.17 15.09 -6.54
N LYS A 121 -6.80 16.32 -6.14
CA LYS A 121 -5.87 16.51 -5.02
C LYS A 121 -6.46 15.89 -3.77
N MET A 122 -5.65 15.09 -3.09
CA MET A 122 -6.07 14.34 -1.92
C MET A 122 -5.06 14.51 -0.81
N LYS A 123 -5.59 14.67 0.40
CA LYS A 123 -4.81 14.76 1.62
C LYS A 123 -4.81 13.40 2.28
N LEU A 124 -3.68 12.72 2.12
CA LEU A 124 -3.41 11.40 2.70
C LEU A 124 -2.73 11.58 4.06
N LYS A 125 -3.21 10.87 5.07
CA LYS A 125 -2.58 10.85 6.40
C LYS A 125 -2.68 9.48 7.03
N SER A 126 -1.54 8.95 7.45
CA SER A 126 -1.45 7.65 8.10
C SER A 126 -1.28 7.77 9.62
N TYR A 127 -1.65 6.69 10.31
CA TYR A 127 -1.50 6.57 11.76
C TYR A 127 -1.16 5.13 12.13
N VAL A 128 -0.38 4.98 13.19
CA VAL A 128 -0.15 3.71 13.87
C VAL A 128 -0.52 3.94 15.34
N PRO A 129 -1.76 3.65 15.75
CA PRO A 129 -2.17 3.74 17.15
C PRO A 129 -1.38 2.76 18.00
N ASP A 130 -0.93 3.25 19.15
CA ASP A 130 -0.30 2.40 20.16
C ASP A 130 -1.40 1.65 20.91
N THR A 131 -1.66 0.41 20.48
CA THR A 131 -2.64 -0.48 21.10
C THR A 131 -2.02 -1.84 21.32
N HIS A 132 -2.10 -2.37 22.55
CA HIS A 132 -1.57 -3.70 22.90
C HIS A 132 -2.62 -4.81 22.71
N LEU A 133 -3.40 -4.76 21.62
CA LEU A 133 -4.42 -5.79 21.34
C LEU A 133 -3.82 -7.05 20.69
N THR A 134 -2.80 -6.86 19.85
CA THR A 134 -2.03 -7.90 19.15
C THR A 134 -0.55 -7.54 19.19
N ASP A 135 0.34 -8.46 18.79
CA ASP A 135 1.78 -8.17 18.67
C ASP A 135 2.10 -7.19 17.52
N HIS A 136 1.18 -7.05 16.57
CA HIS A 136 1.16 -5.99 15.57
C HIS A 136 0.25 -4.83 15.99
N ALA A 137 0.69 -3.60 15.77
CA ALA A 137 -0.10 -2.39 15.91
C ALA A 137 -0.96 -2.16 14.65
N PRO A 138 -2.20 -1.69 14.78
CA PRO A 138 -3.04 -1.42 13.63
C PRO A 138 -2.46 -0.27 12.79
N VAL A 139 -2.60 -0.39 11.48
CA VAL A 139 -2.20 0.65 10.53
C VAL A 139 -3.44 1.28 9.91
N LEU A 140 -3.50 2.62 9.91
CA LEU A 140 -4.62 3.36 9.34
C LEU A 140 -4.15 4.32 8.27
N LEU A 141 -4.94 4.44 7.21
CA LEU A 141 -4.80 5.46 6.17
C LEU A 141 -6.12 6.24 6.09
N ASN A 142 -6.05 7.54 6.36
CA ASN A 142 -7.14 8.46 6.08
C ASN A 142 -6.91 9.13 4.73
N ILE A 143 -7.97 9.13 3.92
CA ILE A 143 -8.00 9.66 2.58
C ILE A 143 -9.06 10.76 2.54
N ASN A 144 -8.62 12.03 2.51
CA ASN A 144 -9.53 13.17 2.43
C ASN A 144 -9.46 13.81 1.05
N PHE A 145 -10.63 14.16 0.52
CA PHE A 145 -10.77 14.91 -0.73
C PHE A 145 -10.69 16.40 -0.41
N GLU A 146 -9.83 17.13 -1.13
CA GLU A 146 -9.93 18.58 -1.11
C GLU A 146 -11.14 18.95 -1.99
N ASP A 147 -12.19 19.49 -1.37
CA ASP A 147 -13.28 20.07 -2.13
C ASP A 147 -12.72 21.25 -2.95
N PHE A 148 -12.84 21.20 -4.27
CA PHE A 148 -12.59 22.36 -5.15
C PHE A 148 -13.68 23.44 -5.02
N LEU A 149 -14.32 23.55 -3.85
CA LEU A 149 -15.25 24.62 -3.54
C LEU A 149 -14.44 25.84 -3.10
N ASN A 150 -13.99 26.63 -4.08
CA ASN A 150 -13.85 28.10 -4.07
C ASN A 150 -12.85 28.58 -5.14
N ALA A 151 -13.15 28.34 -6.42
CA ALA A 151 -12.54 29.08 -7.53
C ALA A 151 -13.59 29.70 -8.47
N SER A 152 -14.79 29.96 -7.94
CA SER A 152 -15.85 30.74 -8.61
C SER A 152 -16.41 31.77 -7.64
N GLY A 153 -15.51 32.58 -7.11
CA GLY A 153 -15.82 33.73 -6.27
C GLY A 153 -14.64 34.69 -6.30
N ASP A 154 -14.48 35.37 -7.42
CA ASP A 154 -14.20 36.81 -7.48
C ASP A 154 -14.46 37.31 -8.91
N VAL A 155 -15.12 38.46 -8.95
CA VAL A 155 -15.76 39.16 -10.08
C VAL A 155 -14.74 39.67 -11.11
#